data_AF-A0A357WZ13-F1
#
_entry.id   AF-A0A357WZ13-F1
#
_cell.length_a   1.000
_cell.length_b   1.000
_cell.length_c   1.000
_cell.angle_alpha   90.00
_cell.angle_beta   90.00
_cell.angle_gamma   90.00
#
_symmetry.space_group_name_H-M   'P 1'
#
loop_
_entity.id
_entity.type
_entity.pdbx_description
1 polymer ?
#
loop_
_entity_poly.entity_id
_entity_poly.type
_entity_poly.pdbx_seq_one_letter_code
_entity_poly.pdbx_strand_id
1 'polypeptide(L)'
;FFVIGGLSLLAHYYTLNGIKSRTVGDGQHGTARFATKQEVKATYRHIPFQPELWRQGQCLPSIDEQGIILGSTGTKNKVTALVDTDDVHCLMIGASGVGKTAFFLYPNLEYACASGMSFLTTDTKGDLYRKYGAIAHDHYGYHVAVIDLRNPTRSDGNNMLHLVNTYMDKYLADEKNLVAKAKAEKYAKIIAKTIINASGENYGQNQ
;
A
#
# COMPACT_ATOMS: atom_id res chain seq x y z
N PHE A 1 -30.42 -41.54 39.17
CA PHE A 1 -29.85 -40.20 38.93
C PHE A 1 -28.38 -40.20 38.51
N PHE A 2 -27.51 -41.08 39.04
CA PHE A 2 -26.10 -41.16 38.62
C PHE A 2 -25.87 -41.58 37.16
N VAL A 3 -26.66 -42.53 36.64
CA VAL A 3 -26.49 -43.09 35.28
C VAL A 3 -26.79 -42.04 34.19
N ILE A 4 -27.78 -41.18 34.41
CA ILE A 4 -28.19 -40.14 33.46
C ILE A 4 -27.15 -39.00 33.43
N GLY A 5 -26.57 -38.64 34.59
CA GLY A 5 -25.48 -37.67 34.66
C GLY A 5 -24.19 -38.14 33.98
N GLY A 6 -23.87 -39.44 34.07
CA GLY A 6 -22.72 -40.03 33.36
C GLY A 6 -22.86 -40.03 31.84
N LEU A 7 -24.06 -40.33 31.33
CA LEU A 7 -24.38 -40.26 29.89
C LEU A 7 -24.36 -38.82 29.36
N SER A 8 -24.80 -37.85 30.16
CA SER A 8 -24.71 -36.41 29.82
C SER A 8 -23.26 -35.91 29.72
N LEU A 9 -22.35 -36.40 30.58
CA LEU A 9 -20.93 -36.06 30.54
C LEU A 9 -20.22 -36.68 29.32
N LEU A 10 -20.57 -37.91 28.95
CA LEU A 10 -20.06 -38.57 27.75
C LEU A 10 -20.58 -37.89 26.46
N ALA A 11 -21.84 -37.46 26.43
CA ALA A 11 -22.39 -36.70 25.31
C ALA A 11 -21.73 -35.33 25.14
N HIS A 12 -21.32 -34.68 26.25
CA HIS A 12 -20.58 -33.41 26.22
C HIS A 12 -19.17 -33.53 25.61
N TYR A 13 -18.54 -34.69 25.74
CA TYR A 13 -17.26 -35.00 25.08
C TYR A 13 -17.40 -35.27 23.58
N TYR A 14 -18.58 -35.71 23.12
CA TYR A 14 -18.91 -35.92 21.70
C TYR A 14 -19.56 -34.70 21.04
N THR A 15 -19.76 -33.60 21.77
CA THR A 15 -20.16 -32.32 21.20
C THR A 15 -18.95 -31.62 20.58
N LEU A 16 -19.16 -30.64 19.69
CA LEU A 16 -18.14 -29.87 18.95
C LEU A 16 -16.92 -29.38 19.78
N ASN A 17 -17.05 -29.31 21.12
CA ASN A 17 -15.96 -29.00 22.05
C ASN A 17 -14.91 -30.11 22.23
N GLY A 18 -15.18 -31.34 21.80
CA GLY A 18 -14.25 -32.48 21.83
C GLY A 18 -13.40 -32.65 20.57
N ILE A 19 -13.59 -31.80 19.55
CA ILE A 19 -12.72 -31.79 18.37
C ILE A 19 -11.36 -31.28 18.84
N LYS A 20 -10.37 -32.19 18.90
CA LYS A 20 -8.98 -31.83 19.14
C LYS A 20 -8.61 -30.71 18.16
N SER A 21 -8.17 -29.57 18.68
CA SER A 21 -7.42 -28.57 17.92
C SER A 21 -6.00 -29.12 17.62
N ARG A 22 -5.93 -30.29 16.99
CA ARG A 22 -4.69 -30.83 16.42
C ARG A 22 -4.67 -30.46 14.94
N THR A 23 -3.55 -29.91 14.50
CA THR A 23 -3.22 -29.78 13.08
C THR A 23 -3.43 -31.13 12.39
N VAL A 24 -4.22 -31.14 11.32
CA VAL A 24 -4.47 -32.35 10.52
C VAL A 24 -3.26 -32.65 9.65
N GLY A 25 -2.82 -33.91 9.66
CA GLY A 25 -1.54 -34.31 9.08
C GLY A 25 -0.38 -33.79 9.94
N ASP A 26 0.62 -34.63 10.21
CA ASP A 26 1.82 -34.24 10.97
C ASP A 26 2.73 -33.31 10.13
N GLY A 27 2.20 -32.19 9.64
CA GLY A 27 2.86 -31.23 8.76
C GLY A 27 3.04 -31.68 7.31
N GLN A 28 2.56 -32.87 6.92
CA GLN A 28 2.75 -33.45 5.57
C GLN A 28 2.16 -32.60 4.43
N HIS A 29 1.16 -31.77 4.71
CA HIS A 29 0.53 -30.87 3.75
C HIS A 29 0.66 -29.38 4.12
N GLY A 30 1.66 -29.06 4.97
CA GLY A 30 1.93 -27.71 5.45
C GLY A 30 1.49 -27.50 6.90
N THR A 31 2.11 -26.51 7.53
CA THR A 31 1.91 -26.12 8.93
C THR A 31 1.31 -24.73 9.06
N ALA A 32 0.73 -24.21 7.96
CA ALA A 32 0.09 -22.92 7.93
C ALA A 32 -1.02 -22.86 8.99
N ARG A 33 -0.97 -21.82 9.81
CA ARG A 33 -1.97 -21.55 10.85
C ARG A 33 -2.17 -20.06 10.99
N PHE A 34 -3.28 -19.68 11.60
CA PHE A 34 -3.49 -18.30 12.00
C PHE A 34 -2.48 -17.89 13.07
N ALA A 35 -2.05 -16.63 13.01
CA ALA A 35 -1.22 -16.02 14.03
C ALA A 35 -1.99 -15.92 15.35
N THR A 36 -1.30 -16.17 16.45
CA THR A 36 -1.83 -15.96 17.80
C THR A 36 -1.86 -14.47 18.13
N LYS A 37 -2.65 -14.08 19.14
CA LYS A 37 -2.71 -12.68 19.60
C LYS A 37 -1.34 -12.16 20.08
N GLN A 38 -0.51 -13.03 20.64
CA GLN A 38 0.84 -12.67 21.09
C GLN A 38 1.76 -12.41 19.91
N GLU A 39 1.70 -13.26 18.88
CA GLU A 39 2.46 -13.07 17.64
C GLU A 39 2.04 -11.78 16.93
N VAL A 40 0.74 -11.53 16.75
CA VAL A 40 0.23 -10.28 16.15
C VAL A 40 0.74 -9.04 16.90
N LYS A 41 0.74 -9.08 18.24
CA LYS A 41 1.23 -7.97 19.08
C LYS A 41 2.74 -7.77 18.99
N ALA A 42 3.51 -8.84 18.74
CA ALA A 42 4.96 -8.78 18.61
C ALA A 42 5.40 -8.37 17.19
N THR A 43 4.64 -8.79 16.17
CA THR A 43 4.93 -8.52 14.76
C THR A 43 4.59 -7.09 14.37
N TYR A 44 3.41 -6.60 14.74
CA TYR A 44 2.95 -5.29 14.26
C TYR A 44 3.21 -4.19 15.27
N ARG A 45 3.55 -3.01 14.76
CA ARG A 45 3.59 -1.79 15.55
C ARG A 45 2.16 -1.33 15.84
N HIS A 46 1.90 -0.99 17.09
CA HIS A 46 0.59 -0.56 17.56
C HIS A 46 0.56 0.96 17.69
N ILE A 47 -0.11 1.63 16.75
CA ILE A 47 -0.08 3.09 16.63
C ILE A 47 -1.49 3.65 16.84
N PRO A 48 -1.70 4.59 17.78
CA PRO A 48 -2.99 5.26 17.93
C PRO A 48 -3.40 5.95 16.64
N PHE A 49 -4.53 5.55 16.05
CA PHE A 49 -4.99 6.11 14.79
C PHE A 49 -5.76 7.41 15.05
N GLN A 50 -5.07 8.55 14.92
CA GLN A 50 -5.55 9.88 15.33
C GLN A 50 -5.41 10.93 14.22
N PRO A 51 -6.09 10.76 13.08
CA PRO A 51 -5.92 11.62 11.92
C PRO A 51 -6.25 13.09 12.18
N GLU A 52 -7.19 13.40 13.07
CA GLU A 52 -7.52 14.79 13.41
C GLU A 52 -6.35 15.52 14.10
N LEU A 53 -5.53 14.82 14.87
CA LEU A 53 -4.34 15.37 15.52
C LEU A 53 -3.17 15.44 14.54
N TRP A 54 -3.00 14.41 13.71
CA TRP A 54 -1.96 14.36 12.68
C TRP A 54 -2.08 15.53 11.70
N ARG A 55 -3.30 15.86 11.27
CA ARG A 55 -3.58 17.01 10.39
C ARG A 55 -3.28 18.38 11.02
N GLN A 56 -3.08 18.43 12.34
CA GLN A 56 -2.66 19.62 13.07
C GLN A 56 -1.13 19.62 13.34
N GLY A 57 -0.40 18.64 12.79
CA GLY A 57 1.02 18.45 13.05
C GLY A 57 1.33 17.89 14.44
N GLN A 58 0.33 17.35 15.14
CA GLN A 58 0.48 16.81 16.49
C GLN A 58 0.49 15.27 16.47
N CYS A 59 1.25 14.66 17.37
CA CYS A 59 1.32 13.21 17.55
C CYS A 59 1.58 12.43 16.24
N LEU A 60 2.38 13.01 15.34
CA LEU A 60 2.74 12.38 14.07
C LEU A 60 3.53 11.08 14.34
N PRO A 61 3.30 10.01 13.56
CA PRO A 61 4.13 8.81 13.61
C PRO A 61 5.59 9.16 13.33
N SER A 62 6.52 8.48 14.00
CA SER A 62 7.95 8.68 13.73
C SER A 62 8.39 8.01 12.43
N ILE A 63 9.58 8.36 11.94
CA ILE A 63 10.12 7.82 10.68
C ILE A 63 10.34 6.30 10.76
N ASP A 64 10.74 5.78 11.93
CA ASP A 64 10.89 4.35 12.19
C ASP A 64 9.56 3.59 12.30
N GLU A 65 8.44 4.31 12.31
CA GLU A 65 7.09 3.76 12.33
C GLU A 65 6.43 3.76 10.93
N GLN A 66 7.13 4.20 9.89
CA GLN A 66 6.66 4.11 8.50
C GLN A 66 6.35 2.66 8.11
N GLY A 67 5.26 2.45 7.37
CA GLY A 67 4.78 1.10 7.07
C GLY A 67 3.35 1.05 6.55
N ILE A 68 2.82 -0.17 6.42
CA ILE A 68 1.48 -0.42 5.89
C ILE A 68 0.55 -0.84 7.03
N ILE A 69 -0.61 -0.18 7.14
CA ILE A 69 -1.69 -0.61 8.03
C ILE A 69 -2.34 -1.87 7.45
N LEU A 70 -2.21 -2.98 8.18
CA LEU A 70 -2.82 -4.26 7.83
C LEU A 70 -4.08 -4.58 8.64
N GLY A 71 -4.25 -3.92 9.77
CA GLY A 71 -5.39 -4.15 10.64
C GLY A 71 -5.58 -3.05 11.67
N SER A 72 -6.59 -3.22 12.50
CA SER A 72 -6.82 -2.32 13.63
C SER A 72 -7.43 -3.06 14.80
N THR A 73 -7.26 -2.49 15.99
CA THR A 73 -7.87 -2.96 17.23
C THR A 73 -8.49 -1.78 17.98
N GLY A 74 -9.34 -2.07 18.96
CA GLY A 74 -9.94 -1.05 19.82
C GLY A 74 -11.43 -0.82 19.52
N THR A 75 -11.93 0.29 20.04
CA THR A 75 -13.35 0.66 19.97
C THR A 75 -13.54 1.90 19.10
N LYS A 76 -14.80 2.21 18.79
CA LYS A 76 -15.16 3.50 18.14
C LYS A 76 -14.49 4.66 18.89
N ASN A 77 -13.81 5.53 18.15
CA ASN A 77 -13.04 6.69 18.62
C ASN A 77 -11.76 6.39 19.43
N LYS A 78 -11.37 5.12 19.58
CA LYS A 78 -10.10 4.70 20.21
C LYS A 78 -9.51 3.54 19.40
N VAL A 79 -9.20 3.83 18.15
CA VAL A 79 -8.66 2.86 17.20
C VAL A 79 -7.14 2.86 17.30
N THR A 80 -6.55 1.67 17.37
CA THR A 80 -5.10 1.45 17.26
C THR A 80 -4.85 0.71 15.96
N ALA A 81 -4.08 1.30 15.06
CA ALA A 81 -3.63 0.69 13.83
C ALA A 81 -2.55 -0.37 14.14
N LEU A 82 -2.63 -1.48 13.42
CA LEU A 82 -1.59 -2.51 13.36
C LEU A 82 -0.79 -2.24 12.09
N VAL A 83 0.43 -1.73 12.26
CA VAL A 83 1.32 -1.30 11.18
C VAL A 83 2.43 -2.32 11.04
N ASP A 84 2.61 -2.81 9.81
CA ASP A 84 3.78 -3.56 9.41
C ASP A 84 4.84 -2.57 8.91
N THR A 85 5.92 -2.43 9.67
CA THR A 85 7.02 -1.48 9.40
C THR A 85 8.15 -2.11 8.59
N ASP A 86 8.06 -3.40 8.27
CA ASP A 86 9.03 -4.07 7.41
C ASP A 86 8.81 -3.66 5.94
N ASP A 87 9.85 -3.83 5.11
CA ASP A 87 9.77 -3.59 3.67
C ASP A 87 9.02 -4.73 2.97
N VAL A 88 7.70 -4.68 3.05
CA VAL A 88 6.79 -5.71 2.54
C VAL A 88 5.84 -5.17 1.49
N HIS A 89 5.47 -6.03 0.54
CA HIS A 89 4.41 -5.75 -0.41
C HIS A 89 3.09 -6.35 0.09
N CYS A 90 2.03 -5.54 0.06
CA CYS A 90 0.69 -5.95 0.48
C CYS A 90 -0.24 -6.10 -0.74
N LEU A 91 -0.94 -7.23 -0.82
CA LEU A 91 -2.02 -7.46 -1.79
C LEU A 91 -3.36 -7.59 -1.04
N MET A 92 -4.22 -6.58 -1.18
CA MET A 92 -5.57 -6.66 -0.64
C MET A 92 -6.55 -7.27 -1.65
N ILE A 93 -7.04 -8.48 -1.35
CA ILE A 93 -8.06 -9.16 -2.14
C ILE A 93 -9.41 -9.03 -1.45
N GLY A 94 -10.45 -8.67 -2.21
CA GLY A 94 -11.81 -8.65 -1.68
C GLY A 94 -12.85 -8.34 -2.75
N ALA A 95 -14.08 -8.81 -2.55
CA ALA A 95 -15.20 -8.58 -3.46
C ALA A 95 -15.57 -7.09 -3.57
N SER A 96 -16.47 -6.74 -4.49
CA SER A 96 -17.03 -5.38 -4.52
C SER A 96 -17.82 -5.09 -3.23
N GLY A 97 -17.77 -3.85 -2.74
CA GLY A 97 -18.52 -3.44 -1.54
C GLY A 97 -17.92 -3.82 -0.19
N VAL A 98 -16.87 -4.66 -0.13
CA VAL A 98 -16.20 -5.04 1.14
C VAL A 98 -15.40 -3.91 1.80
N GLY A 99 -15.36 -2.73 1.16
CA GLY A 99 -14.71 -1.54 1.71
C GLY A 99 -13.19 -1.49 1.49
N LYS A 100 -12.65 -2.10 0.43
CA LYS A 100 -11.21 -1.97 0.05
C LYS A 100 -10.72 -0.52 0.06
N THR A 101 -11.51 0.39 -0.50
CA THR A 101 -11.15 1.81 -0.52
C THR A 101 -11.33 2.46 0.85
N ALA A 102 -12.47 2.21 1.51
CA ALA A 102 -12.86 2.92 2.73
C ALA A 102 -12.08 2.49 3.98
N PHE A 103 -11.81 1.19 4.13
CA PHE A 103 -11.24 0.61 5.36
C PHE A 103 -9.78 0.21 5.22
N PHE A 104 -9.22 0.18 4.02
CA PHE A 104 -7.81 -0.15 3.81
C PHE A 104 -7.07 0.99 3.09
N LEU A 105 -7.51 1.39 1.90
CA LEU A 105 -6.78 2.38 1.13
C LEU A 105 -6.75 3.77 1.77
N TYR A 106 -7.90 4.33 2.16
CA TYR A 106 -7.94 5.66 2.79
C TYR A 106 -7.14 5.74 4.11
N PRO A 107 -7.29 4.79 5.06
CA PRO A 107 -6.46 4.80 6.26
C PRO A 107 -4.96 4.73 5.96
N ASN A 108 -4.56 3.92 4.97
CA ASN A 108 -3.15 3.84 4.56
C ASN A 108 -2.66 5.14 3.90
N LEU A 109 -3.48 5.83 3.10
CA LEU A 109 -3.11 7.15 2.53
C LEU A 109 -2.95 8.20 3.62
N GLU A 110 -3.87 8.26 4.59
CA GLU A 110 -3.77 9.16 5.74
C GLU A 110 -2.50 8.87 6.53
N TYR A 111 -2.23 7.60 6.80
CA TYR A 111 -1.04 7.17 7.52
C TYR A 111 0.26 7.47 6.77
N ALA A 112 0.28 7.28 5.45
CA ALA A 112 1.41 7.64 4.62
C ALA A 112 1.69 9.15 4.66
N CYS A 113 0.65 9.99 4.61
CA CYS A 113 0.79 11.43 4.77
C CYS A 113 1.34 11.79 6.17
N ALA A 114 0.75 11.23 7.22
CA ALA A 114 1.12 11.53 8.60
C ALA A 114 2.55 11.09 8.96
N SER A 115 3.01 9.97 8.42
CA SER A 115 4.37 9.44 8.63
C SER A 115 5.41 10.02 7.67
N GLY A 116 5.00 10.88 6.71
CA GLY A 116 5.91 11.53 5.77
C GLY A 116 6.38 10.66 4.60
N MET A 117 5.68 9.56 4.31
CA MET A 117 5.98 8.69 3.17
C MET A 117 5.51 9.31 1.85
N SER A 118 6.40 9.36 0.86
CA SER A 118 5.99 9.65 -0.52
C SER A 118 5.29 8.44 -1.13
N PHE A 119 4.23 8.65 -1.89
CA PHE A 119 3.50 7.56 -2.54
C PHE A 119 3.03 7.93 -3.95
N LEU A 120 2.86 6.89 -4.77
CA LEU A 120 2.25 6.96 -6.09
C LEU A 120 1.00 6.09 -6.09
N THR A 121 -0.12 6.62 -6.59
CA THR A 121 -1.39 5.90 -6.65
C THR A 121 -1.96 5.89 -8.06
N THR A 122 -2.50 4.76 -8.49
CA THR A 122 -3.34 4.68 -9.68
C THR A 122 -4.80 4.92 -9.29
N ASP A 123 -5.37 6.03 -9.77
CA ASP A 123 -6.73 6.44 -9.42
C ASP A 123 -7.67 6.34 -10.64
N THR A 124 -8.28 5.17 -10.80
CA THR A 124 -9.18 4.91 -11.94
C THR A 124 -10.49 5.69 -11.85
N LYS A 125 -10.94 6.06 -10.64
CA LYS A 125 -12.23 6.74 -10.41
C LYS A 125 -12.08 8.25 -10.20
N GLY A 126 -10.89 8.71 -9.86
CA GLY A 126 -10.61 10.09 -9.46
C GLY A 126 -11.04 10.40 -8.02
N ASP A 127 -11.35 9.39 -7.20
CA ASP A 127 -11.84 9.61 -5.83
C ASP A 127 -10.71 9.78 -4.83
N LEU A 128 -9.53 9.20 -5.09
CA LEU A 128 -8.36 9.38 -4.24
C LEU A 128 -7.87 10.82 -4.34
N TYR A 129 -7.69 11.33 -5.56
CA TYR A 129 -7.24 12.72 -5.74
C TYR A 129 -8.22 13.72 -5.13
N ARG A 130 -9.53 13.56 -5.36
CA ARG A 130 -10.55 14.47 -4.83
C ARG A 130 -10.61 14.48 -3.30
N LYS A 131 -10.34 13.36 -2.64
CA LYS A 131 -10.42 13.26 -1.17
C LYS A 131 -9.10 13.56 -0.49
N TYR A 132 -8.02 12.96 -0.97
CA TYR A 132 -6.71 12.99 -0.32
C TYR A 132 -5.74 13.98 -0.95
N GLY A 133 -5.99 14.48 -2.17
CA GLY A 133 -5.13 15.51 -2.77
C GLY A 133 -5.07 16.77 -1.93
N ALA A 134 -6.24 17.31 -1.56
CA ALA A 134 -6.34 18.48 -0.68
C ALA A 134 -5.80 18.17 0.73
N ILE A 135 -6.13 17.01 1.30
CA ILE A 135 -5.63 16.63 2.64
C ILE A 135 -4.10 16.58 2.67
N ALA A 136 -3.47 15.93 1.71
CA ALA A 136 -2.02 15.80 1.63
C ALA A 136 -1.35 17.18 1.48
N HIS A 137 -1.90 18.04 0.62
CA HIS A 137 -1.38 19.38 0.40
C HIS A 137 -1.58 20.29 1.64
N ASP A 138 -2.83 20.45 2.09
CA ASP A 138 -3.22 21.46 3.07
C ASP A 138 -2.79 21.12 4.51
N HIS A 139 -2.77 19.84 4.87
CA HIS A 139 -2.49 19.39 6.25
C HIS A 139 -1.09 18.81 6.44
N TYR A 140 -0.50 18.26 5.37
CA TYR A 140 0.78 17.55 5.46
C TYR A 140 1.89 18.18 4.59
N GLY A 141 1.59 19.24 3.83
CA GLY A 141 2.58 19.98 3.05
C GLY A 141 3.11 19.23 1.81
N TYR A 142 2.37 18.24 1.31
CA TYR A 142 2.79 17.47 0.15
C TYR A 142 2.66 18.29 -1.14
N HIS A 143 3.64 18.14 -2.03
CA HIS A 143 3.48 18.54 -3.42
C HIS A 143 2.73 17.46 -4.19
N VAL A 144 1.45 17.67 -4.43
CA VAL A 144 0.60 16.73 -5.17
C VAL A 144 0.70 17.01 -6.67
N ALA A 145 1.07 16.00 -7.44
CA ALA A 145 1.07 16.04 -8.91
C ALA A 145 0.18 14.92 -9.47
N VAL A 146 -0.57 15.24 -10.52
CA VAL A 146 -1.54 14.35 -11.17
C VAL A 146 -1.20 14.19 -12.64
N ILE A 147 -1.01 12.94 -13.05
CA ILE A 147 -0.94 12.56 -14.46
C ILE A 147 -2.33 12.04 -14.88
N ASP A 148 -3.21 12.93 -15.35
CA ASP A 148 -4.52 12.55 -15.90
C ASP A 148 -4.39 12.15 -17.37
N LEU A 149 -4.39 10.85 -17.63
CA LEU A 149 -4.33 10.29 -18.98
C LEU A 149 -5.66 10.41 -19.74
N ARG A 150 -6.78 10.70 -19.07
CA ARG A 150 -8.10 10.89 -19.71
C ARG A 150 -8.29 12.34 -20.15
N ASN A 151 -7.80 13.30 -19.36
CA ASN A 151 -7.87 14.72 -19.67
C ASN A 151 -6.47 15.35 -19.62
N PRO A 152 -5.61 15.13 -20.63
CA PRO A 152 -4.22 15.59 -20.61
C PRO A 152 -4.05 17.10 -20.40
N THR A 153 -5.02 17.91 -20.84
CA THR A 153 -4.99 19.37 -20.68
C THR A 153 -5.24 19.85 -19.25
N ARG A 154 -5.74 18.98 -18.37
CA ARG A 154 -5.98 19.26 -16.94
C ARG A 154 -4.98 18.55 -16.02
N SER A 155 -3.99 17.88 -16.61
CA SER A 155 -2.92 17.16 -15.96
C SER A 155 -1.73 18.10 -15.73
N ASP A 156 -0.91 17.84 -14.70
CA ASP A 156 0.34 18.58 -14.49
C ASP A 156 1.36 18.33 -15.62
N GLY A 157 1.11 17.29 -16.43
CA GLY A 157 1.93 16.94 -17.58
C GLY A 157 3.26 16.31 -17.19
N ASN A 158 3.83 15.52 -18.10
CA ASN A 158 5.17 14.99 -17.93
C ASN A 158 5.87 14.98 -19.28
N ASN A 159 6.98 15.72 -19.39
CA ASN A 159 7.81 15.71 -20.59
C ASN A 159 8.89 14.64 -20.47
N MET A 160 8.65 13.48 -21.11
CA MET A 160 9.62 12.38 -21.15
C MET A 160 10.97 12.80 -21.77
N LEU A 161 10.98 13.77 -22.69
CA LEU A 161 12.19 14.27 -23.34
C LEU A 161 12.94 15.32 -22.51
N HIS A 162 12.43 15.72 -21.34
CA HIS A 162 13.02 16.79 -20.53
C HIS A 162 14.50 16.56 -20.24
N LEU A 163 14.88 15.34 -19.84
CA LEU A 163 16.28 15.01 -19.55
C LEU A 163 17.14 14.97 -20.82
N VAL A 164 16.59 14.49 -21.94
CA VAL A 164 17.31 14.51 -23.23
C VAL A 164 17.62 15.94 -23.63
N ASN A 165 16.61 16.81 -23.63
CA ASN A 165 16.76 18.22 -23.97
C ASN A 165 17.76 18.90 -23.03
N THR A 166 17.60 18.73 -21.71
CA THR A 166 18.49 19.34 -20.70
C THR A 166 19.96 18.98 -20.92
N TYR A 167 20.27 17.72 -21.20
CA TYR A 167 21.65 17.29 -21.42
C TYR A 167 22.17 17.63 -22.82
N MET A 168 21.28 17.67 -23.82
CA MET A 168 21.65 18.12 -25.17
C MET A 168 21.96 19.62 -25.18
N ASP A 169 21.16 20.44 -24.52
CA ASP A 169 21.39 21.90 -24.39
C ASP A 169 22.73 22.18 -23.69
N LYS A 170 23.07 21.40 -22.64
CA LYS A 170 24.38 21.49 -21.97
C LYS A 170 25.55 21.13 -22.89
N TYR A 171 25.37 20.18 -23.80
CA TYR A 171 26.38 19.81 -24.79
C TYR A 171 26.49 20.86 -25.91
N LEU A 172 25.37 21.43 -26.37
CA LEU A 172 25.38 22.49 -27.37
C LEU A 172 26.03 23.79 -26.84
N ALA A 173 25.94 24.04 -25.53
CA ALA A 173 26.63 25.16 -24.88
C ALA A 173 28.14 24.93 -24.69
N ASP A 174 28.58 23.67 -24.59
CA ASP A 174 29.99 23.27 -24.50
C ASP A 174 30.23 21.93 -25.20
N GLU A 175 30.63 21.99 -26.47
CA GLU A 175 30.82 20.79 -27.31
C GLU A 175 31.94 19.86 -26.81
N LYS A 176 32.77 20.30 -25.85
CA LYS A 176 33.77 19.43 -25.21
C LYS A 176 33.17 18.60 -24.08
N ASN A 177 31.95 18.88 -23.64
CA ASN A 177 31.26 18.14 -22.59
C ASN A 177 30.66 16.82 -23.11
N LEU A 178 31.53 15.87 -23.43
CA LEU A 178 31.14 14.54 -23.90
C LEU A 178 30.29 13.76 -22.88
N VAL A 179 30.41 14.08 -21.59
CA VAL A 179 29.60 13.48 -20.52
C VAL A 179 28.12 13.88 -20.68
N ALA A 180 27.84 15.14 -21.00
CA ALA A 180 26.49 15.61 -21.27
C ALA A 180 25.89 14.92 -22.50
N LYS A 181 26.67 14.83 -23.60
CA LYS A 181 26.26 14.09 -24.80
C LYS A 181 25.92 12.63 -24.50
N ALA A 182 26.80 11.92 -23.79
CA ALA A 182 26.58 10.52 -23.43
C ALA A 182 25.33 10.33 -22.54
N LYS A 183 25.05 11.27 -21.62
CA LYS A 183 23.82 11.25 -20.82
C LYS A 183 22.58 11.46 -21.70
N ALA A 184 22.60 12.44 -22.62
CA ALA A 184 21.50 12.70 -23.54
C ALA A 184 21.17 11.45 -24.38
N GLU A 185 22.20 10.82 -24.99
CA GLU A 185 22.05 9.59 -25.77
C GLU A 185 21.53 8.42 -24.92
N LYS A 186 22.03 8.27 -23.69
CA LYS A 186 21.54 7.25 -22.74
C LYS A 186 20.04 7.42 -22.44
N TYR A 187 19.60 8.64 -22.11
CA TYR A 187 18.19 8.90 -21.82
C TYR A 187 17.32 8.72 -23.07
N ALA A 188 17.77 9.15 -24.24
CA ALA A 188 17.07 8.93 -25.50
C ALA A 188 16.89 7.42 -25.78
N LYS A 189 17.92 6.60 -25.53
CA LYS A 189 17.84 5.14 -25.66
C LYS A 189 16.87 4.51 -24.66
N ILE A 190 16.86 4.97 -23.41
CA ILE A 190 15.91 4.49 -22.38
C ILE A 190 14.48 4.80 -22.84
N ILE A 191 14.20 6.05 -23.24
CA ILE A 191 12.88 6.48 -23.70
C ILE A 191 12.43 5.67 -24.91
N ALA A 192 13.30 5.48 -25.92
CA ALA A 192 12.99 4.70 -27.10
C ALA A 192 12.57 3.26 -26.74
N LYS A 193 13.25 2.63 -25.79
CA LYS A 193 12.91 1.28 -25.29
C LYS A 193 11.64 1.25 -24.43
N THR A 194 11.33 2.32 -23.71
CA THR A 194 10.13 2.40 -22.88
C THR A 194 8.87 2.64 -23.72
N ILE A 195 8.97 3.47 -24.77
CA ILE A 195 7.84 3.78 -25.67
C ILE A 195 7.61 2.63 -26.66
N ILE A 196 8.68 2.10 -27.26
CA ILE A 196 8.60 1.02 -28.24
C ILE A 196 8.87 -0.28 -27.50
N ASN A 197 7.79 -1.01 -27.19
CA ASN A 197 7.90 -2.38 -26.70
C ASN A 197 8.40 -3.28 -27.85
N ALA A 198 9.71 -3.31 -28.06
CA ALA A 198 10.35 -4.04 -29.16
C ALA A 198 10.34 -5.57 -28.96
N SER A 199 9.89 -6.05 -27.79
CA SER A 199 9.50 -7.44 -27.57
C SER A 199 8.06 -7.62 -28.04
N GLY A 200 7.87 -8.28 -29.19
CA GLY A 200 6.61 -8.41 -29.93
C GLY A 200 5.53 -9.24 -29.25
N GLU A 201 5.11 -8.86 -28.04
CA GLU A 201 3.87 -9.34 -27.43
C GLU A 201 2.81 -8.24 -27.49
N ASN A 202 1.93 -8.38 -28.49
CA ASN A 202 0.72 -7.59 -28.68
C ASN A 202 -0.26 -7.82 -27.51
N TYR A 203 -0.09 -7.12 -26.39
CA TYR A 203 -1.14 -7.01 -25.36
C TYR A 203 -2.01 -5.76 -25.57
N GLY A 204 -2.39 -5.53 -26.83
CA GLY A 204 -3.31 -4.47 -27.25
C GLY A 204 -4.67 -5.00 -27.73
N GLN A 205 -5.00 -6.27 -27.48
CA GLN A 205 -6.33 -6.82 -27.72
C GLN A 205 -7.02 -7.07 -26.37
N ASN A 206 -7.84 -6.11 -25.95
CA ASN A 206 -9.02 -6.45 -25.16
C ASN A 206 -9.99 -7.18 -26.12
N GLN A 207 -9.90 -8.51 -26.17
CA GLN A 207 -11.03 -9.36 -26.52
C GLN A 207 -11.72 -9.81 -25.23
#